data_AF-A0A8T7J440-F1
#
_entry.id   AF-A0A8T7J440-F1
#
_cell.length_a   1.000
_cell.length_b   1.000
_cell.length_c   1.000
_cell.angle_alpha   90.00
_cell.angle_beta   90.00
_cell.angle_gamma   90.00
#
_symmetry.space_group_name_H-M   'P 1'
#
loop_
_entity.id
_entity.type
_entity.pdbx_description
1 polymer ?
#
loop_
_entity_poly.entity_id
_entity_poly.type
_entity_poly.pdbx_seq_one_letter_code
_entity_poly.pdbx_strand_id
1 'polypeptide(L)'
;QQLDMESNGKHVKRDGSAVEYATGPLIWGEPGTNGQHAFYQLIHQGTDVIPCDFLVAANPTSADRHHHELLLANCLAQSEALMLGKTADEVRAELQASGKPADEIEALVPHKVFEGNRPSSTLLYPSLTPWRLGQLIALYEHKVFCQGWIWGINSFDQWGVELGKQLAINLIPKVKDANKAQGHDSSTLGLLRRVHALKQG
;
A
#
# COMPACT_ATOMS: atom_id res chain seq x y z
N GLN A 1 0.16 -2.61 7.96
CA GLN A 1 -0.41 -1.24 8.08
C GLN A 1 -0.22 -0.70 9.49
N GLN A 2 -0.95 -1.18 10.49
CA GLN A 2 -0.87 -0.67 11.86
C GLN A 2 0.58 -0.63 12.40
N LEU A 3 1.30 -1.76 12.35
CA LEU A 3 2.69 -1.87 12.83
C LEU A 3 3.61 -0.73 12.35
N ASP A 4 3.54 -0.33 11.08
CA ASP A 4 4.47 0.64 10.50
C ASP A 4 3.92 2.07 10.64
N MET A 5 2.67 2.27 10.18
CA MET A 5 2.06 3.60 10.07
C MET A 5 1.73 4.21 11.43
N GLU A 6 1.23 3.44 12.39
CA GLU A 6 0.93 3.95 13.75
C GLU A 6 2.22 4.20 14.53
N SER A 7 3.24 3.37 14.32
CA SER A 7 4.55 3.51 14.98
C SER A 7 5.32 4.72 14.45
N ASN A 8 5.54 4.79 13.13
CA ASN A 8 6.46 5.74 12.50
C ASN A 8 5.79 6.91 11.75
N GLY A 9 4.46 6.95 11.70
CA GLY A 9 3.70 8.11 11.19
C GLY A 9 3.73 9.29 12.15
N LYS A 10 4.92 9.82 12.42
CA LYS A 10 5.17 10.86 13.44
C LYS A 10 5.83 12.09 12.82
N HIS A 11 5.55 13.27 13.36
CA HIS A 11 6.12 14.53 12.88
C HIS A 11 6.99 15.25 13.93
N VAL A 12 7.20 14.64 15.10
CA VAL A 12 7.99 15.21 16.22
C VAL A 12 9.06 14.22 16.63
N LYS A 13 10.30 14.72 16.76
CA LYS A 13 11.45 13.96 17.26
C LYS A 13 11.36 13.74 18.76
N ARG A 14 12.17 12.82 19.28
CA ARG A 14 12.27 12.51 20.71
C ARG A 14 12.73 13.69 21.57
N ASP A 15 13.41 14.68 20.98
CA ASP A 15 13.82 15.93 21.63
C ASP A 15 12.71 17.00 21.67
N GLY A 16 11.54 16.72 21.09
CA GLY A 16 10.38 17.62 21.04
C GLY A 16 10.35 18.59 19.85
N SER A 17 11.39 18.61 19.01
CA SER A 17 11.40 19.44 17.79
C SER A 17 10.73 18.72 16.61
N ALA A 18 10.21 19.51 15.66
CA ALA A 18 9.58 18.97 14.45
C ALA A 18 10.61 18.29 13.52
N VAL A 19 10.16 17.31 12.73
CA VAL A 19 10.95 16.73 11.63
C VAL A 19 10.88 17.64 10.40
N GLU A 20 11.97 17.70 9.62
CA GLU A 20 12.06 18.45 8.35
C GLU A 20 12.14 17.52 7.13
N TYR A 21 11.85 16.23 7.34
CA TYR A 21 11.94 15.15 6.36
C TYR A 21 10.76 14.19 6.50
N ALA A 22 10.57 13.35 5.48
CA ALA A 22 9.56 12.29 5.53
C ALA A 22 9.93 11.20 6.55
N THR A 23 8.92 10.69 7.26
CA THR A 23 9.03 9.57 8.21
C THR A 23 8.29 8.34 7.66
N GLY A 24 7.51 7.61 8.48
CA GLY A 24 6.82 6.39 8.09
C GLY A 24 6.00 6.52 6.80
N PRO A 25 6.14 5.57 5.86
CA PRO A 25 5.40 5.58 4.61
C PRO A 25 3.95 5.10 4.77
N LEU A 26 3.14 5.31 3.74
CA LEU A 26 1.85 4.62 3.62
C LEU A 26 2.09 3.15 3.25
N ILE A 27 1.58 2.23 4.07
CA ILE A 27 1.62 0.79 3.79
C ILE A 27 0.29 0.34 3.20
N TRP A 28 0.35 -0.43 2.13
CA TRP A 28 -0.81 -1.00 1.45
C TRP A 28 -0.39 -2.24 0.65
N GLY A 29 -1.36 -3.05 0.21
CA GLY A 29 -1.11 -4.25 -0.59
C GLY A 29 -2.23 -5.27 -0.46
N GLU A 30 -2.18 -6.28 -1.33
CA GLU A 30 -3.11 -7.42 -1.40
C GLU A 30 -2.32 -8.70 -1.75
N PRO A 31 -2.77 -9.90 -1.36
CA PRO A 31 -2.15 -11.14 -1.79
C PRO A 31 -2.12 -11.29 -3.32
N GLY A 32 -1.03 -11.85 -3.85
CA GLY A 32 -0.97 -12.28 -5.24
C GLY A 32 -1.84 -13.52 -5.48
N THR A 33 -2.45 -13.69 -6.66
CA THR A 33 -2.39 -12.82 -7.85
C THR A 33 -3.48 -11.73 -7.88
N ASN A 34 -4.32 -11.61 -6.86
CA ASN A 34 -5.43 -10.65 -6.82
C ASN A 34 -4.96 -9.21 -7.06
N GLY A 35 -3.89 -8.78 -6.38
CA GLY A 35 -3.32 -7.44 -6.55
C GLY A 35 -2.84 -7.15 -7.98
N GLN A 36 -2.39 -8.19 -8.71
CA GLN A 36 -1.90 -8.05 -10.09
C GLN A 36 -3.00 -7.60 -11.04
N HIS A 37 -4.25 -7.97 -10.77
CA HIS A 37 -5.41 -7.59 -11.58
C HIS A 37 -6.15 -6.35 -11.05
N ALA A 38 -5.63 -5.70 -10.00
CA ALA A 38 -6.26 -4.54 -9.39
C ALA A 38 -5.46 -3.25 -9.63
N PHE A 39 -4.19 -3.21 -9.20
CA PHE A 39 -3.43 -1.95 -9.11
C PHE A 39 -2.01 -2.03 -9.71
N TYR A 40 -1.60 -3.18 -10.24
CA TYR A 40 -0.27 -3.33 -10.85
C TYR A 40 -0.10 -2.50 -12.12
N GLN A 41 -1.19 -2.13 -12.80
CA GLN A 41 -1.16 -1.14 -13.87
C GLN A 41 -0.51 0.16 -13.41
N LEU A 42 -0.92 0.67 -12.24
CA LEU A 42 -0.35 1.89 -11.66
C LEU A 42 1.09 1.66 -11.20
N ILE A 43 1.40 0.48 -10.64
CA ILE A 43 2.77 0.17 -10.21
C ILE A 43 3.72 0.16 -11.42
N HIS A 44 3.30 -0.39 -12.58
CA HIS A 44 4.14 -0.54 -13.77
C HIS A 44 4.26 0.71 -14.66
N GLN A 45 3.16 1.44 -14.85
CA GLN A 45 3.09 2.55 -15.82
C GLN A 45 2.56 3.86 -15.20
N GLY A 46 2.36 3.89 -13.88
CA GLY A 46 2.07 5.13 -13.16
C GLY A 46 3.31 6.03 -13.03
N THR A 47 3.09 7.28 -12.63
CA THR A 47 4.14 8.30 -12.54
C THR A 47 4.94 8.27 -11.23
N ASP A 48 4.43 7.56 -10.21
CA ASP A 48 5.11 7.43 -8.92
C ASP A 48 5.96 6.15 -8.88
N VAL A 49 7.03 6.21 -8.08
CA VAL A 49 7.85 5.05 -7.74
C VAL A 49 7.30 4.43 -6.45
N ILE A 50 6.84 3.19 -6.53
CA ILE A 50 6.26 2.46 -5.41
C ILE A 50 7.14 1.24 -5.12
N PRO A 51 8.02 1.30 -4.10
CA PRO A 51 8.80 0.15 -3.68
C PRO A 51 7.90 -0.99 -3.21
N CYS A 52 8.16 -2.20 -3.72
CA CYS A 52 7.34 -3.38 -3.45
C CYS A 52 8.16 -4.48 -2.76
N ASP A 53 7.60 -5.06 -1.69
CA ASP A 53 8.13 -6.30 -1.09
C ASP A 53 7.28 -7.49 -1.56
N PHE A 54 7.86 -8.38 -2.36
CA PHE A 54 7.26 -9.66 -2.74
C PHE A 54 7.65 -10.73 -1.72
N LEU A 55 6.67 -11.38 -1.11
CA LEU A 55 6.88 -12.48 -0.16
C LEU A 55 6.28 -13.75 -0.75
N VAL A 56 7.08 -14.81 -0.90
CA VAL A 56 6.60 -16.06 -1.47
C VAL A 56 7.26 -17.29 -0.84
N ALA A 57 6.45 -18.32 -0.59
CA ALA A 57 6.92 -19.62 -0.15
C ALA A 57 7.32 -20.47 -1.37
N ALA A 58 8.43 -21.20 -1.30
CA ALA A 58 8.86 -22.12 -2.35
C ALA A 58 8.01 -23.40 -2.41
N ASN A 59 7.36 -23.78 -1.31
CA ASN A 59 6.49 -24.95 -1.22
C ASN A 59 5.08 -24.54 -0.75
N PRO A 60 4.03 -25.17 -1.31
CA PRO A 60 2.65 -24.90 -0.89
C PRO A 60 2.35 -25.54 0.48
N THR A 61 1.43 -24.95 1.24
CA THR A 61 0.93 -25.55 2.49
C THR A 61 -0.16 -26.59 2.23
N SER A 62 -1.15 -26.25 1.38
CA SER A 62 -2.31 -27.09 1.07
C SER A 62 -2.83 -26.91 -0.36
N ALA A 63 -2.11 -26.17 -1.20
CA ALA A 63 -2.49 -25.89 -2.57
C ALA A 63 -2.00 -27.00 -3.52
N ASP A 64 -2.71 -27.16 -4.64
CA ASP A 64 -2.24 -27.97 -5.75
C ASP A 64 -0.87 -27.49 -6.26
N ARG A 65 0.00 -28.44 -6.64
CA ARG A 65 1.38 -28.16 -7.02
C ARG A 65 1.47 -27.33 -8.30
N HIS A 66 0.62 -27.62 -9.28
CA HIS A 66 0.60 -26.89 -10.53
C HIS A 66 0.16 -25.44 -10.31
N HIS A 67 -0.88 -25.20 -9.50
CA HIS A 67 -1.25 -23.84 -9.11
C HIS A 67 -0.15 -23.10 -8.36
N HIS A 68 0.62 -23.79 -7.51
CA HIS A 68 1.73 -23.17 -6.80
C HIS A 68 2.90 -22.79 -7.73
N GLU A 69 3.20 -23.62 -8.73
CA GLU A 69 4.19 -23.32 -9.77
C GLU A 69 3.78 -22.08 -10.59
N LEU A 70 2.49 -21.95 -10.94
CA LEU A 70 1.97 -20.75 -11.59
C LEU A 70 2.08 -19.50 -10.70
N LEU A 71 1.79 -19.63 -9.40
CA LEU A 71 1.94 -18.53 -8.44
C LEU A 71 3.40 -18.06 -8.35
N LEU A 72 4.34 -19.00 -8.25
CA LEU A 72 5.78 -18.72 -8.21
C LEU A 72 6.25 -18.03 -9.49
N ALA A 73 5.84 -18.55 -10.65
CA ALA A 73 6.16 -17.95 -11.94
C ALA A 73 5.67 -16.50 -12.03
N ASN A 74 4.42 -16.24 -11.60
CA ASN A 74 3.88 -14.89 -11.57
C ASN A 74 4.64 -13.97 -10.61
N CYS A 75 5.00 -14.43 -9.41
CA CYS A 75 5.76 -13.62 -8.44
C CYS A 75 7.12 -13.21 -9.01
N LEU A 76 7.87 -14.17 -9.56
CA LEU A 76 9.19 -13.91 -10.13
C LEU A 76 9.11 -13.01 -11.37
N ALA A 77 8.18 -13.30 -12.29
CA ALA A 77 7.98 -12.50 -13.50
C ALA A 77 7.60 -11.04 -13.17
N GLN A 78 6.83 -10.79 -12.11
CA GLN A 78 6.52 -9.43 -11.69
C GLN A 78 7.75 -8.68 -11.19
N SER A 79 8.60 -9.32 -10.37
CA SER A 79 9.85 -8.70 -9.91
C SER A 79 10.80 -8.39 -11.07
N GLU A 80 10.88 -9.28 -12.07
CA GLU A 80 11.67 -9.08 -13.29
C GLU A 80 11.10 -7.96 -14.17
N ALA A 81 9.79 -7.95 -14.41
CA ALA A 81 9.13 -6.94 -15.21
C ALA A 81 9.28 -5.53 -14.61
N LEU A 82 9.22 -5.39 -13.28
CA LEU A 82 9.47 -4.11 -12.60
C LEU A 82 10.91 -3.63 -12.79
N MET A 83 11.88 -4.54 -12.81
CA MET A 83 13.29 -4.20 -13.00
C MET A 83 13.59 -3.84 -14.46
N LEU A 84 13.23 -4.70 -15.40
CA LEU A 84 13.66 -4.62 -16.80
C LEU A 84 12.74 -3.77 -17.68
N GLY A 85 11.44 -3.76 -17.40
CA GLY A 85 10.47 -3.16 -18.29
C GLY A 85 10.40 -3.84 -19.65
N LYS A 86 10.06 -3.07 -20.68
CA LYS A 86 9.96 -3.47 -22.08
C LYS A 86 10.12 -2.25 -22.97
N THR A 87 11.13 -2.28 -23.83
CA THR A 87 11.54 -1.18 -24.70
C THR A 87 10.59 -0.98 -25.89
N ALA A 88 10.64 0.20 -26.51
CA ALA A 88 9.84 0.51 -27.69
C ALA A 88 10.14 -0.44 -28.86
N ASP A 89 11.39 -0.89 -29.01
CA ASP A 89 11.80 -1.79 -30.09
C ASP A 89 11.27 -3.21 -29.87
N GLU A 90 11.31 -3.71 -28.62
CA GLU A 90 10.70 -5.00 -28.26
C GLU A 90 9.19 -4.98 -28.51
N VAL A 91 8.51 -3.91 -28.08
CA VAL A 91 7.08 -3.71 -28.34
C VAL A 91 6.78 -3.70 -29.84
N ARG A 92 7.56 -2.93 -30.61
CA ARG A 92 7.39 -2.84 -32.07
C ARG A 92 7.55 -4.20 -32.73
N ALA A 93 8.59 -4.95 -32.36
CA ALA A 93 8.83 -6.30 -32.87
C ALA A 93 7.69 -7.27 -32.53
N GLU A 94 7.16 -7.24 -31.30
CA GLU A 94 6.01 -8.05 -30.89
C GLU A 94 4.74 -7.71 -31.69
N LEU A 95 4.46 -6.42 -31.88
CA LEU A 95 3.26 -5.98 -32.61
C LEU A 95 3.37 -6.32 -34.11
N GLN A 96 4.56 -6.19 -34.70
CA GLN A 96 4.84 -6.64 -36.07
C GLN A 96 4.65 -8.15 -36.23
N ALA A 97 5.18 -8.95 -35.30
CA ALA A 97 5.01 -10.41 -35.31
C ALA A 97 3.53 -10.83 -35.15
N SER A 98 2.71 -10.00 -34.48
CA SER A 98 1.26 -10.21 -34.38
C SER A 98 0.46 -9.79 -35.63
N GLY A 99 1.13 -9.30 -36.68
CA GLY A 99 0.51 -8.96 -37.97
C GLY A 99 -0.21 -7.61 -37.98
N LYS A 100 0.09 -6.69 -37.06
CA LYS A 100 -0.55 -5.37 -37.04
C LYS A 100 -0.04 -4.45 -38.15
N PRO A 101 -0.90 -3.58 -38.72
CA PRO A 101 -0.49 -2.51 -39.63
C PRO A 101 0.52 -1.54 -39.01
N ALA A 102 1.41 -0.97 -39.82
CA ALA A 102 2.50 -0.09 -39.35
C ALA A 102 2.01 1.16 -38.61
N ASP A 103 0.94 1.78 -39.09
CA ASP A 103 0.28 2.92 -38.45
C ASP A 103 -0.32 2.54 -37.08
N GLU A 104 -0.94 1.37 -36.97
CA GLU A 104 -1.46 0.85 -35.70
C GLU A 104 -0.31 0.53 -34.72
N ILE A 105 0.80 -0.01 -35.21
CA ILE A 105 1.98 -0.30 -34.40
C ILE A 105 2.52 0.98 -33.75
N GLU A 106 2.80 2.01 -34.55
CA GLU A 106 3.37 3.25 -34.00
C GLU A 106 2.40 3.96 -33.05
N ALA A 107 1.09 3.84 -33.26
CA ALA A 107 0.09 4.34 -32.33
C ALA A 107 0.09 3.59 -30.99
N LEU A 108 0.35 2.27 -30.99
CA LEU A 108 0.30 1.43 -29.79
C LEU A 108 1.60 1.37 -29.00
N VAL A 109 2.76 1.55 -29.66
CA VAL A 109 4.08 1.50 -29.02
C VAL A 109 4.16 2.31 -27.72
N PRO A 110 3.82 3.62 -27.67
CA PRO A 110 3.98 4.41 -26.44
C PRO A 110 3.11 3.91 -25.28
N HIS A 111 2.00 3.22 -25.55
CA HIS A 111 1.11 2.68 -24.52
C HIS A 111 1.58 1.32 -23.98
N LYS A 112 2.42 0.61 -24.72
CA LYS A 112 2.87 -0.75 -24.38
C LYS A 112 4.33 -0.82 -23.94
N VAL A 113 5.04 0.30 -23.94
CA VAL A 113 6.36 0.43 -23.31
C VAL A 113 6.23 0.37 -21.80
N PHE A 114 7.14 -0.36 -21.17
CA PHE A 114 7.30 -0.40 -19.72
C PHE A 114 8.69 0.15 -19.42
N GLU A 115 8.76 1.23 -18.64
CA GLU A 115 10.04 1.90 -18.37
C GLU A 115 11.00 1.05 -17.52
N GLY A 116 10.48 0.06 -16.78
CA GLY A 116 11.27 -0.71 -15.83
C GLY A 116 11.79 0.18 -14.70
N ASN A 117 12.96 -0.16 -14.15
CA ASN A 117 13.63 0.60 -13.08
C ASN A 117 12.71 0.91 -11.86
N ARG A 118 11.83 -0.02 -11.53
CA ARG A 118 10.92 0.06 -10.38
C ARG A 118 11.40 -0.89 -9.29
N PRO A 119 11.75 -0.38 -8.10
CA PRO A 119 12.45 -1.18 -7.09
C PRO A 119 11.52 -2.20 -6.44
N SER A 120 12.02 -3.42 -6.26
CA SER A 120 11.36 -4.44 -5.44
C SER A 120 12.35 -5.29 -4.65
N SER A 121 11.89 -5.84 -3.52
CA SER A 121 12.60 -6.86 -2.75
C SER A 121 11.82 -8.17 -2.80
N THR A 122 12.48 -9.29 -3.11
CA THR A 122 11.84 -10.61 -3.11
C THR A 122 12.34 -11.46 -1.94
N LEU A 123 11.46 -11.71 -0.97
CA LEU A 123 11.70 -12.55 0.19
C LEU A 123 11.16 -13.95 -0.09
N LEU A 124 12.07 -14.86 -0.47
CA LEU A 124 11.78 -16.27 -0.71
C LEU A 124 12.06 -17.10 0.56
N TYR A 125 11.11 -17.94 0.97
CA TYR A 125 11.28 -18.85 2.11
C TYR A 125 10.73 -20.25 1.82
N PRO A 126 11.17 -21.31 2.53
CA PRO A 126 10.81 -22.69 2.15
C PRO A 126 9.30 -23.00 2.21
N SER A 127 8.64 -22.63 3.30
CA SER A 127 7.21 -22.81 3.53
C SER A 127 6.74 -21.86 4.62
N LEU A 128 5.45 -21.49 4.62
CA LEU A 128 4.90 -20.61 5.64
C LEU A 128 4.44 -21.42 6.87
N THR A 129 5.39 -21.73 7.75
CA THR A 129 5.11 -22.36 9.05
C THR A 129 4.88 -21.31 10.14
N PRO A 130 4.31 -21.67 11.31
CA PRO A 130 4.21 -20.74 12.45
C PRO A 130 5.54 -20.09 12.83
N TRP A 131 6.63 -20.87 12.80
CA TRP A 131 7.98 -20.37 13.04
C TRP A 131 8.40 -19.32 12.00
N ARG A 132 8.19 -19.62 10.70
CA ARG A 132 8.54 -18.67 9.62
C ARG A 132 7.67 -17.42 9.67
N LEU A 133 6.39 -17.53 9.98
CA LEU A 133 5.52 -16.39 10.18
C LEU A 133 6.04 -15.49 11.31
N GLY A 134 6.44 -16.06 12.46
CA GLY A 134 7.04 -15.30 13.55
C GLY A 134 8.32 -14.56 13.13
N GLN A 135 9.19 -15.21 12.35
CA GLN A 135 10.40 -14.57 11.82
C GLN A 135 10.10 -13.42 10.86
N LEU A 136 9.10 -13.57 9.98
CA LEU A 136 8.70 -12.50 9.06
C LEU A 136 8.11 -11.30 9.82
N ILE A 137 7.27 -11.55 10.83
CA ILE A 137 6.72 -10.49 11.67
C ILE A 137 7.86 -9.75 12.38
N ALA A 138 8.74 -10.46 13.08
CA ALA A 138 9.87 -9.88 13.80
C ALA A 138 10.84 -9.10 12.89
N LEU A 139 11.05 -9.57 11.66
CA LEU A 139 11.83 -8.85 10.65
C LEU A 139 11.24 -7.46 10.39
N TYR A 140 9.92 -7.36 10.18
CA TYR A 140 9.27 -6.08 9.94
C TYR A 140 9.17 -5.21 11.21
N GLU A 141 9.01 -5.81 12.39
CA GLU A 141 9.09 -5.07 13.67
C GLU A 141 10.46 -4.40 13.83
N HIS A 142 11.54 -5.12 13.54
CA HIS A 142 12.89 -4.57 13.60
C HIS A 142 13.19 -3.57 12.47
N LYS A 143 12.64 -3.76 11.26
CA LYS A 143 12.67 -2.74 10.19
C LYS A 143 12.09 -1.42 10.69
N VAL A 144 10.87 -1.47 11.25
CA VAL A 144 10.14 -0.29 11.76
C VAL A 144 10.92 0.36 12.90
N PHE A 145 11.44 -0.43 13.84
CA PHE A 145 12.29 0.08 14.93
C PHE A 145 13.53 0.81 14.40
N CYS A 146 14.29 0.20 13.48
CA CYS A 146 15.50 0.78 12.92
C CYS A 146 15.21 2.10 12.20
N GLN A 147 14.14 2.15 11.40
CA GLN A 147 13.71 3.38 10.73
C GLN A 147 13.37 4.49 11.73
N GLY A 148 12.56 4.18 12.76
CA GLY A 148 12.19 5.15 13.78
C GLY A 148 13.39 5.67 14.59
N TRP A 149 14.35 4.79 14.88
CA TRP A 149 15.61 5.17 15.53
C TRP A 149 16.44 6.12 14.66
N ILE A 150 16.59 5.81 13.37
CA ILE A 150 17.32 6.66 12.41
C ILE A 150 16.65 8.03 12.27
N TRP A 151 15.31 8.07 12.20
CA TRP A 151 14.55 9.32 12.15
C TRP A 151 14.46 10.07 13.49
N GLY A 152 15.00 9.50 14.57
CA GLY A 152 14.96 10.13 15.89
C GLY A 152 13.55 10.34 16.45
N ILE A 153 12.57 9.54 16.02
CA ILE A 153 11.17 9.59 16.49
C ILE A 153 10.90 8.50 17.52
N ASN A 154 9.75 8.59 18.22
CA ASN A 154 9.30 7.52 19.11
C ASN A 154 8.32 6.58 18.37
N SER A 155 8.76 5.35 18.09
CA SER A 155 7.95 4.33 17.41
C SER A 155 6.89 3.67 18.30
N PHE A 156 6.86 3.94 19.61
CA PHE A 156 6.09 3.14 20.58
C PHE A 156 5.00 3.93 21.32
N ASP A 157 4.72 5.17 20.90
CA ASP A 157 3.56 5.94 21.35
C ASP A 157 2.54 6.16 20.23
N GLN A 158 1.35 6.67 20.56
CA GLN A 158 0.27 6.89 19.60
C GLN A 158 -0.67 8.05 19.98
N TRP A 159 -0.12 9.20 20.38
CA TRP A 159 -0.90 10.38 20.81
C TRP A 159 -1.92 10.88 19.76
N GLY A 160 -1.68 10.61 18.47
CA GLY A 160 -2.55 11.03 17.37
C GLY A 160 -3.99 10.50 17.44
N VAL A 161 -4.26 9.43 18.21
CA VAL A 161 -5.61 8.85 18.32
C VAL A 161 -6.52 9.58 19.32
N GLU A 162 -5.96 10.47 20.14
CA GLU A 162 -6.67 11.04 21.29
C GLU A 162 -7.70 12.10 20.89
N LEU A 163 -7.35 12.99 19.95
CA LEU A 163 -8.22 14.08 19.52
C LEU A 163 -9.55 13.56 18.96
N GLY A 164 -9.50 12.53 18.10
CA GLY A 164 -10.69 11.92 17.53
C GLY A 164 -11.62 11.32 18.60
N LYS A 165 -11.04 10.64 19.61
CA LYS A 165 -11.80 10.07 20.74
C LYS A 165 -12.49 11.16 21.55
N GLN A 166 -11.78 12.23 21.89
CA GLN A 166 -12.35 13.37 22.65
C GLN A 166 -13.47 14.06 21.88
N LEU A 167 -13.27 14.33 20.58
CA LEU A 167 -14.29 14.92 19.71
C LEU A 167 -15.52 14.01 19.61
N ALA A 168 -15.33 12.69 19.44
CA ALA A 168 -16.43 11.74 19.38
C ALA A 168 -17.26 11.72 20.67
N ILE A 169 -16.61 11.69 21.85
CA ILE A 169 -17.29 11.76 23.16
C ILE A 169 -18.16 13.02 23.26
N ASN A 170 -17.63 14.17 22.83
CA ASN A 170 -18.36 15.44 22.82
C ASN A 170 -19.50 15.48 21.79
N LEU A 171 -19.37 14.74 20.69
CA LEU A 171 -20.34 14.72 19.60
C LEU A 171 -21.50 13.73 19.86
N ILE A 172 -21.27 12.65 20.63
CA ILE A 172 -22.28 11.62 20.93
C ILE A 172 -23.60 12.21 21.43
N PRO A 173 -23.64 13.12 22.44
CA PRO A 173 -24.89 13.73 22.89
C PRO A 173 -25.61 14.51 21.78
N LYS A 174 -24.86 15.14 20.88
CA LYS A 174 -25.38 15.99 19.79
C LYS A 174 -25.90 15.17 18.60
N VAL A 175 -25.36 13.97 18.40
CA VAL A 175 -25.87 12.97 17.44
C VAL A 175 -27.16 12.30 17.94
N LYS A 176 -27.35 12.23 19.27
CA LYS A 176 -28.55 11.66 19.90
C LYS A 176 -29.71 12.65 19.98
N ASP A 177 -29.41 13.93 20.13
CA ASP A 177 -30.41 14.98 20.37
C ASP A 177 -30.10 16.24 19.54
N ALA A 178 -30.99 16.56 18.60
CA ALA A 178 -30.84 17.71 17.72
C ALA A 178 -30.80 19.05 18.48
N ASN A 179 -31.43 19.14 19.66
CA ASN A 179 -31.44 20.36 20.46
C ASN A 179 -30.06 20.67 21.07
N LYS A 180 -29.14 19.70 21.07
CA LYS A 180 -27.78 19.85 21.59
C LYS A 180 -26.75 20.17 20.49
N ALA A 181 -27.17 20.26 19.22
CA ALA A 181 -26.28 20.44 18.08
C ALA A 181 -25.81 21.90 17.91
N GLN A 182 -24.90 22.34 18.79
CA GLN A 182 -24.24 23.65 18.74
C GLN A 182 -22.74 23.55 19.10
N GLY A 183 -21.98 24.62 18.88
CA GLY A 183 -20.56 24.70 19.26
C GLY A 183 -19.62 23.86 18.39
N HIS A 184 -19.92 23.74 17.11
CA HIS A 184 -19.07 23.12 16.09
C HIS A 184 -19.04 23.97 14.83
N ASP A 185 -18.11 23.67 13.93
CA ASP A 185 -18.04 24.28 12.61
C ASP A 185 -19.30 24.01 11.77
N SER A 186 -19.48 24.82 10.72
CA SER A 186 -20.67 24.78 9.88
C SER A 186 -20.86 23.45 9.15
N SER A 187 -19.78 22.74 8.81
CA SER A 187 -19.83 21.44 8.15
C SER A 187 -20.37 20.38 9.10
N THR A 188 -19.76 20.26 10.29
CA THR A 188 -20.20 19.31 11.32
C THR A 188 -21.67 19.54 11.72
N LEU A 189 -22.08 20.80 11.89
CA LEU A 189 -23.48 21.14 12.18
C LEU A 189 -24.43 20.79 11.03
N GLY A 190 -24.02 21.00 9.78
CA GLY A 190 -24.77 20.59 8.60
C GLY A 190 -24.98 19.08 8.54
N LEU A 191 -23.93 18.32 8.79
CA LEU A 191 -23.99 16.85 8.84
C LEU A 191 -24.88 16.35 9.98
N LEU A 192 -24.78 16.94 11.17
CA LEU A 192 -25.68 16.61 12.29
C LEU A 192 -27.14 16.83 11.91
N ARG A 193 -27.49 17.98 11.31
CA ARG A 193 -28.85 18.25 10.82
C ARG A 193 -29.30 17.19 9.82
N ARG A 194 -28.44 16.81 8.87
CA ARG A 194 -28.76 15.77 7.87
C ARG A 194 -28.98 14.40 8.52
N VAL A 195 -28.13 14.00 9.46
CA VAL A 195 -28.27 12.74 10.21
C VAL A 195 -29.61 12.71 10.96
N HIS A 196 -29.97 13.81 11.63
CA HIS A 196 -31.24 13.90 12.35
C HIS A 196 -32.45 13.80 11.42
N ALA A 197 -32.42 14.50 10.29
CA ALA A 197 -33.49 14.43 9.28
C ALA A 197 -33.66 13.00 8.72
N LEU A 198 -32.56 12.27 8.50
CA LEU A 198 -32.58 10.90 8.01
C LEU A 198 -33.07 9.87 9.04
N LYS A 199 -32.98 10.16 10.34
CA LYS A 199 -33.50 9.27 11.39
C LYS A 199 -35.01 9.40 11.60
N GLN A 200 -35.62 10.46 11.08
CA GLN A 200 -37.04 10.78 11.27
C GLN A 200 -37.93 10.36 10.08
N GLY A 201 -37.32 9.98 8.95
CA GLY A 201 -38.01 9.43 7.77
C GLY A 201 -37.78 7.93 7.66
#